data_AF-A0A7J6NU34-F1
#
_entry.id   AF-A0A7J6NU34-F1
#
_cell.length_a   1.000
_cell.length_b   1.000
_cell.length_c   1.000
_cell.angle_alpha   90.00
_cell.angle_beta   90.00
_cell.angle_gamma   90.00
#
_symmetry.space_group_name_H-M   'P 1'
#
loop_
_entity.id
_entity.type
_entity.pdbx_description
1 polymer ?
#
loop_
_entity_poly.entity_id
_entity_poly.type
_entity_poly.pdbx_seq_one_letter_code
_entity_poly.pdbx_strand_id
1 'polypeptide(L)'
;MFQVLASLKGPTPVLGRKGYDIREAVVPGASGLVLKIIARLLGLWKGGRVIRRLLLNANHPEVLRQLALQVDHRTPSVTMPIHRLDDDSFEAAQRHAQDEQKKLEQNATQYFDELEGSRHPYRTVEDYHRAYISKRQMPTNVIKRVLRAISEMNPTLKTIECMLPHNEIIIMAQASSKRFAESKPRSMLDGVPFVVKGDLRVTGLPNLHGTNPKNPLPGTIGSDVNDPVVQALLDAGAILLGTATMHEYGTSPLGYNKWYEGPVNAFDVSRYSGGSSSGSATIVASGIVPFAIGLDGGGSIRIPSSWSGVVGLAPTFGRVNIETTGTPASTVTHCGPIAATVADAAHVLRVIGKTEHQGTHVYDCLYGSRGRPPVHLHALAAPPRKNRIIKVGVFQDWVQHSDPEIYTAYKETLEKLNWEVHHFTLPNMNAQAVSHSLAITCEFSKTIDHEDIGRLQPGTQIQLGFGRDISAVEALAIQRLKGWSLEQW
;
A
#
# COMPACT_ATOMS: atom_id res chain seq x y z
N MET A 1 0.90 -33.51 19.11
CA MET A 1 2.20 -33.52 19.84
C MET A 1 3.25 -34.40 19.14
N PHE A 2 2.90 -35.58 18.61
CA PHE A 2 3.87 -36.47 17.95
C PHE A 2 4.33 -36.07 16.52
N GLN A 3 3.60 -35.20 15.81
CA GLN A 3 4.07 -34.65 14.51
C GLN A 3 5.17 -33.57 14.65
N VAL A 4 5.31 -32.95 15.83
CA VAL A 4 6.27 -31.84 16.06
C VAL A 4 7.70 -32.36 16.28
N LEU A 5 7.86 -33.63 16.68
CA LEU A 5 9.18 -34.26 16.87
C LEU A 5 9.73 -34.94 15.61
N ALA A 6 9.00 -34.91 14.48
CA ALA A 6 9.36 -35.61 13.26
C ALA A 6 10.09 -34.74 12.20
N SER A 7 10.31 -33.43 12.41
CA SER A 7 10.72 -32.53 11.31
C SER A 7 12.22 -32.53 10.92
N LEU A 8 13.05 -33.44 11.45
CA LEU A 8 14.44 -33.58 11.01
C LEU A 8 14.64 -34.60 9.88
N LYS A 9 13.56 -35.21 9.33
CA LYS A 9 13.64 -36.25 8.29
C LYS A 9 13.22 -35.79 6.89
N GLY A 10 13.39 -34.51 6.57
CA GLY A 10 13.22 -33.98 5.20
C GLY A 10 14.54 -33.86 4.46
N PRO A 11 14.56 -33.92 3.11
CA PRO A 11 15.76 -33.56 2.35
C PRO A 11 16.16 -32.12 2.66
N THR A 12 17.47 -31.87 2.74
CA THR A 12 18.01 -30.51 2.94
C THR A 12 17.47 -29.59 1.84
N PRO A 13 16.89 -28.42 2.21
CA PRO A 13 16.40 -27.47 1.22
C PRO A 13 17.58 -26.95 0.39
N VAL A 14 17.37 -26.78 -0.90
CA VAL A 14 18.40 -26.35 -1.86
C VAL A 14 18.06 -24.94 -2.35
N LEU A 15 18.99 -24.01 -2.15
CA LEU A 15 18.89 -22.64 -2.65
C LEU A 15 18.99 -22.64 -4.19
N GLY A 16 18.14 -21.86 -4.87
CA GLY A 16 18.09 -21.81 -6.33
C GLY A 16 17.31 -22.97 -6.98
N ARG A 17 16.70 -23.86 -6.19
CA ARG A 17 15.84 -24.91 -6.74
C ARG A 17 14.63 -24.28 -7.43
N LYS A 18 14.63 -24.36 -8.77
CA LYS A 18 13.52 -23.89 -9.60
C LYS A 18 12.29 -24.78 -9.41
N GLY A 19 11.12 -24.16 -9.51
CA GLY A 19 9.82 -24.82 -9.42
C GLY A 19 8.91 -24.14 -8.41
N TYR A 20 7.62 -24.41 -8.53
CA TYR A 20 6.62 -23.88 -7.63
C TYR A 20 6.59 -24.63 -6.30
N ASP A 21 6.83 -23.92 -5.19
CA ASP A 21 7.02 -24.54 -3.87
C ASP A 21 6.24 -23.89 -2.72
N ILE A 22 5.35 -22.94 -3.02
CA ILE A 22 4.47 -22.29 -2.02
C ILE A 22 3.67 -23.34 -1.25
N ARG A 23 3.61 -23.16 0.08
CA ARG A 23 2.86 -24.04 0.96
C ARG A 23 1.78 -23.25 1.69
N GLU A 24 0.67 -23.91 1.96
CA GLU A 24 -0.33 -23.38 2.88
C GLU A 24 0.22 -23.35 4.30
N ALA A 25 -0.08 -22.28 5.02
CA ALA A 25 0.25 -22.17 6.44
C ALA A 25 -0.67 -23.06 7.26
N VAL A 26 -0.11 -23.84 8.18
CA VAL A 26 -0.89 -24.68 9.09
C VAL A 26 -1.17 -23.90 10.37
N VAL A 27 -2.38 -23.33 10.46
CA VAL A 27 -2.82 -22.53 11.61
C VAL A 27 -4.28 -22.84 11.98
N PRO A 28 -4.62 -22.91 13.28
CA PRO A 28 -6.00 -23.11 13.70
C PRO A 28 -6.83 -21.83 13.50
N GLY A 29 -8.07 -21.99 13.02
CA GLY A 29 -9.05 -20.90 12.95
C GLY A 29 -9.79 -20.70 14.27
N ALA A 30 -10.05 -19.44 14.64
CA ALA A 30 -10.86 -19.11 15.82
C ALA A 30 -11.65 -17.81 15.61
N SER A 31 -12.83 -17.72 16.23
CA SER A 31 -13.68 -16.54 16.21
C SER A 31 -14.30 -16.26 17.58
N GLY A 32 -14.96 -15.09 17.73
CA GLY A 32 -15.73 -14.74 18.92
C GLY A 32 -14.94 -14.80 20.24
N LEU A 33 -15.51 -15.44 21.26
CA LEU A 33 -14.90 -15.56 22.58
C LEU A 33 -13.61 -16.38 22.56
N VAL A 34 -13.56 -17.46 21.77
CA VAL A 34 -12.38 -18.32 21.64
C VAL A 34 -11.19 -17.53 21.11
N LEU A 35 -11.39 -16.70 20.09
CA LEU A 35 -10.35 -15.83 19.54
C LEU A 35 -9.82 -14.84 20.60
N LYS A 36 -10.70 -14.26 21.42
CA LYS A 36 -10.31 -13.33 22.50
C LYS A 36 -9.42 -14.03 23.55
N ILE A 37 -9.76 -15.27 23.91
CA ILE A 37 -8.97 -16.07 24.85
C ILE A 37 -7.60 -16.39 24.25
N ILE A 38 -7.56 -16.90 23.00
CA ILE A 38 -6.32 -17.20 22.29
C ILE A 38 -5.44 -15.95 22.17
N ALA A 39 -6.02 -14.79 21.84
CA ALA A 39 -5.27 -13.55 21.73
C ALA A 39 -4.62 -13.12 23.05
N ARG A 40 -5.29 -13.29 24.19
CA ARG A 40 -4.66 -13.03 25.50
C ARG A 40 -3.56 -14.03 25.81
N LEU A 41 -3.79 -15.32 25.53
CA LEU A 41 -2.80 -16.38 25.75
C LEU A 41 -1.53 -16.18 24.89
N LEU A 42 -1.70 -15.83 23.61
CA LEU A 42 -0.60 -15.65 22.67
C LEU A 42 -0.02 -14.23 22.68
N GLY A 43 -0.78 -13.20 23.03
CA GLY A 43 -0.33 -11.81 22.97
C GLY A 43 0.26 -11.30 24.28
N LEU A 44 -0.31 -11.69 25.43
CA LEU A 44 -0.06 -11.07 26.74
C LEU A 44 0.56 -12.01 27.77
N TRP A 45 0.16 -13.29 27.78
CA TRP A 45 0.67 -14.23 28.78
C TRP A 45 2.11 -14.65 28.49
N LYS A 46 2.98 -14.61 29.52
CA LYS A 46 4.41 -14.95 29.39
C LYS A 46 4.64 -16.37 28.89
N GLY A 47 3.80 -17.33 29.28
CA GLY A 47 3.87 -18.71 28.78
C GLY A 47 3.46 -18.88 27.32
N GLY A 48 2.81 -17.86 26.72
CA GLY A 48 2.41 -17.85 25.31
C GLY A 48 3.58 -18.05 24.34
N ARG A 49 4.80 -17.66 24.74
CA ARG A 49 6.03 -17.86 23.96
C ARG A 49 6.25 -19.31 23.54
N VAL A 50 5.95 -20.27 24.43
CA VAL A 50 6.12 -21.70 24.12
C VAL A 50 5.16 -22.11 23.01
N ILE A 51 3.90 -21.69 23.11
CA ILE A 51 2.86 -22.02 22.13
C ILE A 51 3.17 -21.35 20.78
N ARG A 52 3.52 -20.06 20.78
CA ARG A 52 3.91 -19.34 19.57
C ARG A 52 5.11 -19.98 18.90
N ARG A 53 6.13 -20.40 19.66
CA ARG A 53 7.30 -21.07 19.08
C ARG A 53 6.96 -22.46 18.51
N LEU A 54 6.07 -23.21 19.15
CA LEU A 54 5.56 -24.48 18.61
C LEU A 54 4.84 -24.26 17.27
N LEU A 55 3.98 -23.24 17.18
CA LEU A 55 3.25 -22.89 15.95
C LEU A 55 4.18 -22.38 14.84
N LEU A 56 5.17 -21.55 15.20
CA LEU A 56 6.22 -21.14 14.26
C LEU A 56 6.96 -22.35 13.71
N ASN A 57 7.48 -23.22 14.59
CA ASN A 57 8.23 -24.41 14.19
C ASN A 57 7.39 -25.39 13.33
N ALA A 58 6.06 -25.44 13.52
CA ALA A 58 5.17 -26.23 12.67
C ALA A 58 5.12 -25.73 11.20
N ASN A 59 5.55 -24.49 10.95
CA ASN A 59 5.63 -23.87 9.62
C ASN A 59 7.09 -23.76 9.11
N HIS A 60 8.01 -24.56 9.68
CA HIS A 60 9.38 -24.78 9.21
C HIS A 60 10.29 -23.52 9.01
N PRO A 61 10.34 -22.55 9.93
CA PRO A 61 11.20 -21.37 9.83
C PRO A 61 12.70 -21.72 9.84
N GLU A 62 13.09 -22.92 10.27
CA GLU A 62 14.46 -23.45 10.17
C GLU A 62 14.96 -23.52 8.72
N VAL A 63 14.07 -23.70 7.75
CA VAL A 63 14.41 -23.72 6.31
C VAL A 63 15.08 -22.42 5.89
N LEU A 64 14.65 -21.28 6.43
CA LEU A 64 15.26 -19.98 6.12
C LEU A 64 16.73 -19.94 6.54
N ARG A 65 17.05 -20.49 7.71
CA ARG A 65 18.43 -20.56 8.21
C ARG A 65 19.28 -21.47 7.35
N GLN A 66 18.75 -22.64 6.95
CA GLN A 66 19.46 -23.58 6.09
C GLN A 66 19.73 -23.03 4.69
N LEU A 67 18.78 -22.30 4.11
CA LEU A 67 18.95 -21.64 2.81
C LEU A 67 19.90 -20.43 2.90
N ALA A 68 19.81 -19.63 3.96
CA ALA A 68 20.69 -18.46 4.14
C ALA A 68 22.18 -18.83 4.25
N LEU A 69 22.50 -20.03 4.77
CA LEU A 69 23.86 -20.58 4.81
C LEU A 69 24.41 -20.95 3.43
N GLN A 70 23.53 -21.16 2.43
CA GLN A 70 23.92 -21.48 1.05
C GLN A 70 24.10 -20.23 0.19
N VAL A 71 23.69 -19.06 0.67
CA VAL A 71 23.89 -17.78 -0.02
C VAL A 71 25.39 -17.46 -0.07
N ASP A 72 25.90 -17.13 -1.25
CA ASP A 72 27.29 -16.74 -1.46
C ASP A 72 27.70 -15.63 -0.47
N HIS A 73 28.88 -15.76 0.12
CA HIS A 73 29.42 -14.79 1.09
C HIS A 73 29.64 -13.39 0.49
N ARG A 74 29.73 -13.29 -0.84
CA ARG A 74 29.86 -12.04 -1.60
C ARG A 74 28.52 -11.33 -1.80
N THR A 75 27.41 -12.06 -1.77
CA THR A 75 26.07 -11.47 -1.85
C THR A 75 25.82 -10.68 -0.56
N PRO A 76 25.63 -9.35 -0.63
CA PRO A 76 25.44 -8.54 0.55
C PRO A 76 24.10 -8.86 1.22
N SER A 77 24.07 -8.75 2.55
CA SER A 77 22.77 -8.71 3.24
C SER A 77 22.10 -7.38 2.95
N VAL A 78 20.84 -7.41 2.52
CA VAL A 78 20.10 -6.20 2.16
C VAL A 78 19.03 -5.95 3.21
N THR A 79 19.11 -4.82 3.91
CA THR A 79 18.03 -4.36 4.79
C THR A 79 17.01 -3.54 4.02
N MET A 80 17.48 -2.47 3.36
CA MET A 80 16.66 -1.60 2.51
C MET A 80 16.91 -1.91 1.03
N PRO A 81 15.90 -2.31 0.25
CA PRO A 81 16.07 -2.70 -1.15
C PRO A 81 16.16 -1.46 -2.06
N ILE A 82 17.29 -0.76 -2.04
CA ILE A 82 17.50 0.43 -2.87
C ILE A 82 18.40 0.12 -4.05
N HIS A 83 17.84 0.35 -5.24
CA HIS A 83 18.54 0.29 -6.51
C HIS A 83 18.91 1.71 -6.96
N ARG A 84 20.20 2.04 -6.97
CA ARG A 84 20.70 3.30 -7.52
C ARG A 84 20.91 3.15 -9.03
N LEU A 85 20.54 4.16 -9.79
CA LEU A 85 20.87 4.23 -11.21
C LEU A 85 22.34 4.62 -11.36
N ASP A 86 23.00 4.09 -12.39
CA ASP A 86 24.26 4.64 -12.87
C ASP A 86 24.06 6.05 -13.46
N ASP A 87 25.18 6.73 -13.72
CA ASP A 87 25.20 8.13 -14.14
C ASP A 87 24.41 8.35 -15.44
N ASP A 88 24.66 7.51 -16.44
CA ASP A 88 24.01 7.61 -17.75
C ASP A 88 22.49 7.37 -17.66
N SER A 89 22.07 6.38 -16.87
CA SER A 89 20.67 6.04 -16.64
C SER A 89 19.94 7.12 -15.85
N PHE A 90 20.61 7.73 -14.86
CA PHE A 90 20.05 8.83 -14.10
C PHE A 90 19.83 10.07 -14.98
N GLU A 91 20.82 10.45 -15.78
CA GLU A 91 20.69 11.56 -16.71
C GLU A 91 19.64 11.30 -17.80
N ALA A 92 19.55 10.07 -18.31
CA ALA A 92 18.51 9.68 -19.26
C ALA A 92 17.11 9.83 -18.64
N ALA A 93 16.93 9.40 -17.39
CA ALA A 93 15.69 9.59 -16.66
C ALA A 93 15.36 11.09 -16.47
N GLN A 94 16.36 11.93 -16.19
CA GLN A 94 16.18 13.38 -16.09
C GLN A 94 15.75 14.01 -17.41
N ARG A 95 16.43 13.68 -18.52
CA ARG A 95 16.06 14.18 -19.85
C ARG A 95 14.63 13.78 -20.21
N HIS A 96 14.25 12.52 -19.98
CA HIS A 96 12.89 12.05 -20.22
C HIS A 96 11.85 12.80 -19.39
N ALA A 97 12.10 13.00 -18.09
CA ALA A 97 11.18 13.72 -17.23
C ALA A 97 11.01 15.20 -17.61
N GLN A 98 12.09 15.85 -18.07
CA GLN A 98 12.03 17.24 -18.56
C GLN A 98 11.23 17.35 -19.87
N ASP A 99 11.48 16.45 -20.82
CA ASP A 99 10.73 16.38 -22.08
C ASP A 99 9.24 16.12 -21.85
N GLU A 100 8.93 15.23 -20.90
CA GLU A 100 7.55 14.94 -20.49
C GLU A 100 6.89 16.14 -19.82
N GLN A 101 7.59 16.82 -18.92
CA GLN A 101 7.07 18.01 -18.27
C GLN A 101 6.66 19.04 -19.32
N LYS A 102 7.51 19.27 -20.32
CA LYS A 102 7.22 20.18 -21.44
C LYS A 102 6.01 19.73 -22.27
N LYS A 103 5.90 18.42 -22.58
CA LYS A 103 4.76 17.87 -23.33
C LYS A 103 3.44 17.94 -22.56
N LEU A 104 3.47 17.64 -21.26
CA LEU A 104 2.29 17.70 -20.40
C LEU A 104 1.84 19.15 -20.15
N GLU A 105 2.78 20.09 -20.00
CA GLU A 105 2.46 21.52 -19.92
C GLU A 105 1.86 22.06 -21.22
N GLN A 106 2.20 21.46 -22.37
CA GLN A 106 1.69 21.87 -23.68
C GLN A 106 0.33 21.24 -24.02
N ASN A 107 0.13 19.94 -23.76
CA ASN A 107 -0.98 19.16 -24.34
C ASN A 107 -1.70 18.22 -23.35
N ALA A 108 -1.56 18.40 -22.02
CA ALA A 108 -2.25 17.52 -21.06
C ALA A 108 -3.74 17.37 -21.38
N THR A 109 -4.45 18.46 -21.63
CA THR A 109 -5.89 18.42 -21.95
C THR A 109 -6.18 17.58 -23.20
N GLN A 110 -5.44 17.77 -24.29
CA GLN A 110 -5.69 17.06 -25.55
C GLN A 110 -5.42 15.55 -25.44
N TYR A 111 -4.34 15.14 -24.78
CA TYR A 111 -4.00 13.72 -24.65
C TYR A 111 -5.09 12.93 -23.90
N PHE A 112 -5.70 13.54 -22.90
CA PHE A 112 -6.72 12.89 -22.09
C PHE A 112 -8.14 13.06 -22.67
N ASP A 113 -8.41 14.15 -23.39
CA ASP A 113 -9.61 14.28 -24.23
C ASP A 113 -9.64 13.16 -25.31
N GLU A 114 -8.50 12.70 -25.82
CA GLU A 114 -8.42 11.54 -26.75
C GLU A 114 -8.77 10.18 -26.09
N LEU A 115 -8.78 10.10 -24.75
CA LEU A 115 -9.31 8.96 -24.00
C LEU A 115 -10.83 9.08 -23.74
N GLU A 116 -11.49 10.12 -24.27
CA GLU A 116 -12.94 10.23 -24.25
C GLU A 116 -13.61 9.03 -24.94
N GLY A 117 -14.57 8.44 -24.23
CA GLY A 117 -15.34 7.28 -24.71
C GLY A 117 -15.38 6.12 -23.73
N SER A 118 -14.59 6.14 -22.65
CA SER A 118 -14.73 5.12 -21.60
C SER A 118 -16.07 5.30 -20.88
N ARG A 119 -16.95 4.29 -20.98
CA ARG A 119 -18.20 4.18 -20.20
C ARG A 119 -17.90 3.81 -18.74
N HIS A 120 -16.89 4.42 -18.12
CA HIS A 120 -16.50 4.07 -16.77
C HIS A 120 -17.48 4.71 -15.76
N PRO A 121 -17.97 3.97 -14.74
CA PRO A 121 -18.91 4.51 -13.75
C PRO A 121 -18.33 5.57 -12.80
N TYR A 122 -17.03 5.87 -12.86
CA TYR A 122 -16.36 6.77 -11.92
C TYR A 122 -16.09 8.14 -12.56
N ARG A 123 -16.13 9.19 -11.73
CA ARG A 123 -15.65 10.52 -12.12
C ARG A 123 -14.14 10.58 -11.90
N THR A 124 -13.40 10.87 -12.95
CA THR A 124 -11.93 10.96 -12.91
C THR A 124 -11.47 12.33 -12.39
N VAL A 125 -10.21 12.44 -11.97
CA VAL A 125 -9.55 13.72 -11.66
C VAL A 125 -9.75 14.73 -12.78
N GLU A 126 -9.64 14.27 -14.02
CA GLU A 126 -9.81 15.10 -15.21
C GLU A 126 -11.26 15.59 -15.36
N ASP A 127 -12.26 14.76 -15.10
CA ASP A 127 -13.67 15.17 -15.15
C ASP A 127 -13.96 16.31 -14.17
N TYR A 128 -13.42 16.22 -12.95
CA TYR A 128 -13.51 17.32 -11.97
C TYR A 128 -12.85 18.58 -12.52
N HIS A 129 -11.60 18.46 -12.98
CA HIS A 129 -10.82 19.59 -13.49
C HIS A 129 -11.50 20.29 -14.67
N ARG A 130 -11.96 19.53 -15.67
CA ARG A 130 -12.67 20.05 -16.85
C ARG A 130 -13.98 20.73 -16.45
N ALA A 131 -14.74 20.15 -15.51
CA ALA A 131 -15.97 20.77 -15.02
C ALA A 131 -15.73 22.11 -14.30
N TYR A 132 -14.59 22.25 -13.61
CA TYR A 132 -14.20 23.49 -12.92
C TYR A 132 -13.67 24.56 -13.88
N ILE A 133 -12.78 24.20 -14.81
CA ILE A 133 -12.31 25.14 -15.85
C ILE A 133 -13.47 25.66 -16.69
N SER A 134 -14.39 24.77 -17.11
CA SER A 134 -15.55 25.15 -17.89
C SER A 134 -16.64 25.85 -17.07
N LYS A 135 -16.43 26.05 -15.76
CA LYS A 135 -17.39 26.63 -14.80
C LYS A 135 -18.76 25.93 -14.78
N ARG A 136 -18.85 24.67 -15.23
CA ARG A 136 -20.07 23.85 -15.15
C ARG A 136 -20.36 23.43 -13.71
N GLN A 137 -19.30 23.28 -12.91
CA GLN A 137 -19.35 23.06 -11.47
C GLN A 137 -18.27 23.93 -10.81
N MET A 138 -18.39 24.10 -9.50
CA MET A 138 -17.37 24.73 -8.67
C MET A 138 -16.96 23.76 -7.55
N PRO A 139 -15.69 23.75 -7.12
CA PRO A 139 -15.22 22.91 -6.00
C PRO A 139 -16.13 22.96 -4.78
N THR A 140 -16.57 24.15 -4.36
CA THR A 140 -17.53 24.34 -3.25
C THR A 140 -18.82 23.54 -3.39
N ASN A 141 -19.42 23.49 -4.58
CA ASN A 141 -20.68 22.76 -4.81
C ASN A 141 -20.45 21.25 -4.82
N VAL A 142 -19.34 20.81 -5.41
CA VAL A 142 -18.94 19.40 -5.42
C VAL A 142 -18.67 18.90 -4.01
N ILE A 143 -17.85 19.62 -3.23
CA ILE A 143 -17.48 19.21 -1.88
C ILE A 143 -18.70 19.10 -0.95
N LYS A 144 -19.69 19.99 -1.08
CA LYS A 144 -20.97 19.84 -0.35
C LYS A 144 -21.69 18.54 -0.68
N ARG A 145 -21.69 18.11 -1.94
CA ARG A 145 -22.29 16.83 -2.37
C ARG A 145 -21.47 15.64 -1.87
N VAL A 146 -20.13 15.74 -1.88
CA VAL A 146 -19.24 14.70 -1.36
C VAL A 146 -19.43 14.51 0.14
N LEU A 147 -19.49 15.59 0.92
CA LEU A 147 -19.77 15.53 2.36
C LEU A 147 -21.14 14.90 2.65
N ARG A 148 -22.15 15.23 1.85
CA ARG A 148 -23.47 14.58 1.93
C ARG A 148 -23.38 13.09 1.64
N ALA A 149 -22.71 12.68 0.56
CA ALA A 149 -22.53 11.28 0.21
C ALA A 149 -21.78 10.50 1.32
N ILE A 150 -20.76 11.11 1.94
CA ILE A 150 -20.09 10.52 3.10
C ILE A 150 -21.06 10.34 4.27
N SER A 151 -21.86 11.37 4.59
CA SER A 151 -22.83 11.27 5.69
C SER A 151 -23.89 10.17 5.47
N GLU A 152 -24.28 9.94 4.22
CA GLU A 152 -25.27 8.92 3.84
C GLU A 152 -24.65 7.51 3.78
N MET A 153 -23.43 7.36 3.28
CA MET A 153 -22.81 6.05 2.99
C MET A 153 -21.89 5.52 4.09
N ASN A 154 -21.19 6.40 4.81
CA ASN A 154 -20.23 5.99 5.84
C ASN A 154 -20.86 5.19 7.00
N PRO A 155 -22.12 5.42 7.44
CA PRO A 155 -22.76 4.57 8.44
C PRO A 155 -22.80 3.09 8.07
N THR A 156 -22.88 2.77 6.78
CA THR A 156 -22.90 1.41 6.24
C THR A 156 -21.49 0.93 5.86
N LEU A 157 -20.75 1.72 5.08
CA LEU A 157 -19.47 1.30 4.52
C LEU A 157 -18.28 1.42 5.50
N LYS A 158 -18.42 2.25 6.55
CA LYS A 158 -17.41 2.49 7.60
C LYS A 158 -16.04 2.95 7.09
N THR A 159 -16.01 3.71 6.00
CA THR A 159 -14.77 4.07 5.29
C THR A 159 -13.93 5.15 5.95
N ILE A 160 -14.51 5.98 6.80
CA ILE A 160 -13.84 7.13 7.44
C ILE A 160 -13.55 6.83 8.91
N GLU A 161 -12.29 7.05 9.28
CA GLU A 161 -11.79 6.97 10.65
C GLU A 161 -12.01 8.29 11.39
N CYS A 162 -11.51 9.39 10.83
CA CYS A 162 -11.66 10.75 11.37
C CYS A 162 -11.86 11.75 10.23
N MET A 163 -12.90 12.58 10.29
CA MET A 163 -13.10 13.69 9.36
C MET A 163 -12.39 14.95 9.86
N LEU A 164 -11.86 15.75 8.93
CA LEU A 164 -11.53 17.14 9.23
C LEU A 164 -12.79 17.92 9.63
N PRO A 165 -12.66 18.98 10.45
CA PRO A 165 -13.77 19.87 10.74
C PRO A 165 -14.41 20.38 9.45
N HIS A 166 -15.74 20.29 9.34
CA HIS A 166 -16.46 20.62 8.11
C HIS A 166 -16.17 22.04 7.61
N ASN A 167 -15.99 23.00 8.52
CA ASN A 167 -15.62 24.37 8.18
C ASN A 167 -14.26 24.45 7.47
N GLU A 168 -13.26 23.67 7.90
CA GLU A 168 -11.94 23.65 7.25
C GLU A 168 -12.02 23.07 5.84
N ILE A 169 -12.78 21.99 5.64
CA ILE A 169 -13.03 21.40 4.32
C ILE A 169 -13.70 22.42 3.39
N ILE A 170 -14.71 23.15 3.90
CA ILE A 170 -15.40 24.18 3.13
C ILE A 170 -14.49 25.37 2.81
N ILE A 171 -13.59 25.78 3.72
CA ILE A 171 -12.60 26.83 3.47
C ILE A 171 -11.64 26.41 2.35
N MET A 172 -11.14 25.17 2.36
CA MET A 172 -10.30 24.63 1.27
C MET A 172 -11.05 24.66 -0.07
N ALA A 173 -12.33 24.27 -0.07
CA ALA A 173 -13.17 24.32 -1.25
C ALA A 173 -13.42 25.74 -1.77
N GLN A 174 -13.64 26.71 -0.87
CA GLN A 174 -13.80 28.12 -1.23
C GLN A 174 -12.52 28.69 -1.83
N ALA A 175 -11.37 28.38 -1.26
CA ALA A 175 -10.07 28.80 -1.77
C ALA A 175 -9.80 28.22 -3.18
N SER A 176 -10.14 26.94 -3.39
CA SER A 176 -10.08 26.32 -4.72
C SER A 176 -11.05 26.97 -5.72
N SER A 177 -12.32 27.17 -5.33
CA SER A 177 -13.30 27.87 -6.17
C SER A 177 -12.83 29.27 -6.59
N LYS A 178 -12.20 30.02 -5.68
CA LYS A 178 -11.63 31.33 -6.00
C LYS A 178 -10.53 31.22 -7.05
N ARG A 179 -9.60 30.26 -6.91
CA ARG A 179 -8.54 30.01 -7.89
C ARG A 179 -9.09 29.67 -9.27
N PHE A 180 -10.12 28.83 -9.36
CA PHE A 180 -10.78 28.54 -10.64
C PHE A 180 -11.52 29.75 -11.22
N ALA A 181 -12.17 30.58 -10.39
CA ALA A 181 -12.83 31.80 -10.85
C ALA A 181 -11.84 32.81 -11.46
N GLU A 182 -10.62 32.86 -10.91
CA GLU A 182 -9.50 33.67 -11.37
C GLU A 182 -8.66 33.00 -12.47
N SER A 183 -9.03 31.80 -12.93
CA SER A 183 -8.29 31.00 -13.93
C SER A 183 -6.84 30.70 -13.51
N LYS A 184 -6.61 30.48 -12.21
CA LYS A 184 -5.30 30.18 -11.61
C LYS A 184 -5.34 28.89 -10.74
N PRO A 185 -5.81 27.74 -11.25
CA PRO A 185 -5.73 26.49 -10.48
C PRO A 185 -4.26 26.13 -10.21
N ARG A 186 -3.99 25.50 -9.05
CA ARG A 186 -2.64 25.07 -8.67
C ARG A 186 -2.16 23.86 -9.47
N SER A 187 -3.06 22.96 -9.81
CA SER A 187 -2.77 21.74 -10.56
C SER A 187 -4.05 21.08 -11.10
N MET A 188 -3.91 19.93 -11.77
CA MET A 188 -5.03 19.04 -12.12
C MET A 188 -5.81 18.55 -10.90
N LEU A 189 -5.17 18.47 -9.73
CA LEU A 189 -5.80 18.02 -8.48
C LEU A 189 -6.48 19.17 -7.70
N ASP A 190 -6.38 20.41 -8.17
CA ASP A 190 -6.99 21.54 -7.45
C ASP A 190 -8.51 21.35 -7.35
N GLY A 191 -9.02 21.36 -6.12
CA GLY A 191 -10.44 21.16 -5.84
C GLY A 191 -10.90 19.70 -5.79
N VAL A 192 -10.03 18.74 -6.08
CA VAL A 192 -10.36 17.32 -6.11
C VAL A 192 -10.37 16.75 -4.68
N PRO A 193 -11.47 16.10 -4.23
CA PRO A 193 -11.56 15.52 -2.89
C PRO A 193 -10.71 14.25 -2.75
N PHE A 194 -10.09 14.06 -1.59
CA PHE A 194 -9.38 12.81 -1.27
C PHE A 194 -9.37 12.51 0.23
N VAL A 195 -9.01 11.28 0.57
CA VAL A 195 -8.70 10.84 1.93
C VAL A 195 -7.34 10.16 1.99
N VAL A 196 -6.78 10.08 3.18
CA VAL A 196 -5.52 9.36 3.43
C VAL A 196 -5.75 8.27 4.46
N LYS A 197 -4.99 7.18 4.40
CA LYS A 197 -5.11 6.09 5.37
C LYS A 197 -4.84 6.57 6.81
N GLY A 198 -5.49 5.96 7.82
CA GLY A 198 -5.39 6.34 9.25
C GLY A 198 -4.03 6.14 9.95
N ASP A 199 -2.99 5.75 9.21
CA ASP A 199 -1.60 5.70 9.67
C ASP A 199 -0.72 6.82 9.06
N LEU A 200 -1.34 7.73 8.29
CA LEU A 200 -0.74 8.98 7.81
C LEU A 200 -1.16 10.14 8.71
N ARG A 201 -0.20 10.96 9.14
CA ARG A 201 -0.46 12.08 10.03
C ARG A 201 -1.07 13.25 9.27
N VAL A 202 -2.10 13.83 9.86
CA VAL A 202 -2.81 15.01 9.39
C VAL A 202 -2.87 15.99 10.54
N THR A 203 -2.41 17.22 10.32
CA THR A 203 -2.44 18.28 11.33
C THR A 203 -3.87 18.47 11.85
N GLY A 204 -4.03 18.48 13.17
CA GLY A 204 -5.33 18.67 13.83
C GLY A 204 -6.20 17.40 13.96
N LEU A 205 -5.79 16.28 13.36
CA LEU A 205 -6.46 14.99 13.54
C LEU A 205 -5.64 14.05 14.43
N PRO A 206 -6.30 13.12 15.15
CA PRO A 206 -5.61 12.03 15.80
C PRO A 206 -5.01 11.07 14.77
N ASN A 207 -3.93 10.39 15.15
CA ASN A 207 -3.25 9.39 14.33
C ASN A 207 -3.44 8.03 15.02
N LEU A 208 -4.64 7.44 14.90
CA LEU A 208 -5.04 6.30 15.72
C LEU A 208 -4.51 4.96 15.20
N HIS A 209 -3.98 4.90 13.97
CA HIS A 209 -3.51 3.65 13.35
C HIS A 209 -4.60 2.55 13.31
N GLY A 210 -5.87 2.94 13.22
CA GLY A 210 -7.02 2.04 13.32
C GLY A 210 -7.26 1.44 14.71
N THR A 211 -6.66 1.97 15.78
CA THR A 211 -6.93 1.51 17.16
C THR A 211 -8.26 2.02 17.68
N ASN A 212 -8.65 1.63 18.90
CA ASN A 212 -9.95 1.98 19.46
C ASN A 212 -10.09 3.51 19.67
N PRO A 213 -10.96 4.22 18.92
CA PRO A 213 -11.10 5.67 19.05
C PRO A 213 -11.69 6.10 20.40
N LYS A 214 -12.38 5.20 21.12
CA LYS A 214 -12.94 5.47 22.46
C LYS A 214 -11.94 5.26 23.59
N ASN A 215 -10.79 4.66 23.29
CA ASN A 215 -9.71 4.43 24.24
C ASN A 215 -8.36 4.53 23.50
N PRO A 216 -8.02 5.74 23.01
CA PRO A 216 -6.82 5.95 22.20
C PRO A 216 -5.57 5.59 22.99
N LEU A 217 -4.52 5.19 22.26
CA LEU A 217 -3.22 4.95 22.85
C LEU A 217 -2.52 6.28 23.19
N PRO A 218 -1.58 6.28 24.14
CA PRO A 218 -0.76 7.46 24.40
C PRO A 218 -0.06 7.95 23.12
N GLY A 219 -0.06 9.26 22.88
CA GLY A 219 0.61 9.84 21.70
C GLY A 219 -0.18 9.81 20.39
N THR A 220 -1.40 9.23 20.35
CA THR A 220 -2.22 9.16 19.13
C THR A 220 -3.30 10.25 19.02
N ILE A 221 -3.39 11.16 20.00
CA ILE A 221 -4.55 12.06 20.19
C ILE A 221 -4.56 13.27 19.23
N GLY A 222 -3.41 13.63 18.64
CA GLY A 222 -3.34 14.70 17.65
C GLY A 222 -1.95 14.81 17.02
N SER A 223 -1.91 15.14 15.73
CA SER A 223 -0.68 15.53 15.03
C SER A 223 -0.62 17.05 14.88
N ASP A 224 0.57 17.62 15.07
CA ASP A 224 0.90 19.01 14.75
C ASP A 224 1.40 19.17 13.31
N VAL A 225 1.68 18.05 12.63
CA VAL A 225 2.31 18.03 11.30
C VAL A 225 1.57 17.11 10.33
N ASN A 226 1.54 17.53 9.07
CA ASN A 226 1.12 16.70 7.95
C ASN A 226 2.29 15.84 7.48
N ASP A 227 2.03 14.58 7.16
CA ASP A 227 3.02 13.79 6.44
C ASP A 227 3.32 14.43 5.07
N PRO A 228 4.56 14.32 4.55
CA PRO A 228 4.96 15.00 3.32
C PRO A 228 4.04 14.70 2.12
N VAL A 229 3.53 13.47 2.03
CA VAL A 229 2.55 13.08 1.01
C VAL A 229 1.23 13.84 1.12
N VAL A 230 0.75 14.07 2.34
CA VAL A 230 -0.45 14.85 2.62
C VAL A 230 -0.21 16.31 2.22
N GLN A 231 0.91 16.88 2.68
CA GLN A 231 1.25 18.27 2.38
C GLN A 231 1.40 18.52 0.88
N ALA A 232 2.06 17.62 0.13
CA ALA A 232 2.20 17.75 -1.32
C ALA A 232 0.84 17.80 -2.06
N LEU A 233 -0.16 17.05 -1.59
CA LEU A 233 -1.50 17.07 -2.18
C LEU A 233 -2.25 18.35 -1.84
N LEU A 234 -2.13 18.85 -0.60
CA LEU A 234 -2.69 20.15 -0.20
C LEU A 234 -2.05 21.31 -0.99
N ASP A 235 -0.75 21.26 -1.20
CA ASP A 235 0.00 22.23 -1.99
C ASP A 235 -0.44 22.18 -3.46
N ALA A 236 -0.73 21.00 -4.00
CA ALA A 236 -1.34 20.82 -5.32
C ALA A 236 -2.80 21.32 -5.41
N GLY A 237 -3.41 21.71 -4.28
CA GLY A 237 -4.75 22.25 -4.18
C GLY A 237 -5.86 21.21 -3.99
N ALA A 238 -5.49 19.93 -3.78
CA ALA A 238 -6.47 18.88 -3.47
C ALA A 238 -7.13 19.14 -2.11
N ILE A 239 -8.36 18.65 -1.95
CA ILE A 239 -9.17 18.90 -0.76
C ILE A 239 -9.19 17.64 0.10
N LEU A 240 -8.43 17.66 1.19
CA LEU A 240 -8.43 16.59 2.17
C LEU A 240 -9.77 16.57 2.91
N LEU A 241 -10.37 15.38 3.04
CA LEU A 241 -11.60 15.19 3.81
C LEU A 241 -11.32 14.66 5.22
N GLY A 242 -10.25 13.89 5.39
CA GLY A 242 -9.88 13.25 6.64
C GLY A 242 -9.10 11.96 6.43
N THR A 243 -9.06 11.13 7.47
CA THR A 243 -8.42 9.82 7.46
C THR A 243 -9.42 8.70 7.22
N ALA A 244 -9.04 7.73 6.39
CA ALA A 244 -9.80 6.54 6.08
C ALA A 244 -9.50 5.43 7.08
N THR A 245 -10.54 4.67 7.44
CA THR A 245 -10.42 3.49 8.30
C THR A 245 -9.45 2.48 7.67
N MET A 246 -8.63 1.87 8.51
CA MET A 246 -7.68 0.83 8.13
C MET A 246 -7.78 -0.37 9.06
N HIS A 247 -7.18 -1.50 8.67
CA HIS A 247 -6.94 -2.56 9.64
C HIS A 247 -5.93 -2.09 10.68
N GLU A 248 -6.19 -2.34 11.98
CA GLU A 248 -5.35 -1.88 13.10
C GLU A 248 -3.87 -2.20 12.86
N TYR A 249 -3.01 -1.17 12.85
CA TYR A 249 -1.57 -1.20 12.55
C TYR A 249 -1.16 -1.85 11.22
N GLY A 250 -2.12 -2.09 10.32
CA GLY A 250 -1.86 -2.76 9.07
C GLY A 250 -1.52 -4.25 9.16
N THR A 251 -1.85 -4.90 10.28
CA THR A 251 -1.41 -6.27 10.58
C THR A 251 -2.15 -7.38 9.84
N SER A 252 -3.10 -7.08 8.96
CA SER A 252 -3.85 -8.08 8.21
C SER A 252 -4.24 -7.59 6.81
N PRO A 253 -4.18 -8.50 5.80
CA PRO A 253 -4.66 -8.22 4.46
C PRO A 253 -6.19 -8.29 4.31
N LEU A 254 -6.95 -8.65 5.36
CA LEU A 254 -8.42 -8.75 5.26
C LEU A 254 -9.13 -7.39 5.37
N GLY A 255 -8.54 -6.41 6.05
CA GLY A 255 -9.05 -5.03 6.07
C GLY A 255 -10.12 -4.70 7.12
N TYR A 256 -10.80 -5.70 7.69
CA TYR A 256 -11.83 -5.46 8.70
C TYR A 256 -11.25 -5.02 10.03
N ASN A 257 -11.81 -3.95 10.59
CA ASN A 257 -11.43 -3.40 11.88
C ASN A 257 -12.58 -3.53 12.86
N LYS A 258 -12.36 -4.24 13.97
CA LYS A 258 -13.43 -4.50 14.95
C LYS A 258 -13.96 -3.23 15.63
N TRP A 259 -13.17 -2.16 15.72
CA TRP A 259 -13.53 -0.95 16.44
C TRP A 259 -14.48 -0.06 15.65
N TYR A 260 -14.36 -0.12 14.33
CA TYR A 260 -15.19 0.60 13.36
C TYR A 260 -16.27 -0.30 12.74
N GLU A 261 -16.21 -1.60 13.01
CA GLU A 261 -17.11 -2.65 12.47
C GLU A 261 -17.09 -2.70 10.93
N GLY A 262 -15.93 -2.42 10.34
CA GLY A 262 -15.71 -2.34 8.90
C GLY A 262 -14.28 -1.87 8.63
N PRO A 263 -13.98 -1.34 7.45
CA PRO A 263 -14.84 -1.17 6.28
C PRO A 263 -15.29 -2.49 5.66
N VAL A 264 -16.39 -2.43 4.90
CA VAL A 264 -16.88 -3.54 4.09
C VAL A 264 -16.66 -3.26 2.60
N ASN A 265 -16.81 -4.27 1.75
CA ASN A 265 -16.67 -4.08 0.30
C ASN A 265 -17.81 -3.20 -0.25
N ALA A 266 -17.49 -2.30 -1.18
CA ALA A 266 -18.47 -1.39 -1.78
C ALA A 266 -19.48 -2.11 -2.69
N PHE A 267 -19.12 -3.25 -3.28
CA PHE A 267 -19.98 -4.04 -4.15
C PHE A 267 -20.84 -5.06 -3.39
N ASP A 268 -20.36 -5.54 -2.25
CA ASP A 268 -21.08 -6.51 -1.39
C ASP A 268 -20.70 -6.28 0.08
N VAL A 269 -21.61 -5.67 0.84
CA VAL A 269 -21.39 -5.32 2.25
C VAL A 269 -21.23 -6.54 3.18
N SER A 270 -21.49 -7.76 2.69
CA SER A 270 -21.22 -9.00 3.43
C SER A 270 -19.76 -9.48 3.30
N ARG A 271 -18.97 -8.85 2.43
CA ARG A 271 -17.59 -9.24 2.10
C ARG A 271 -16.58 -8.28 2.69
N TYR A 272 -15.38 -8.81 2.92
CA TYR A 272 -14.22 -7.98 3.21
C TYR A 272 -13.83 -7.12 2.01
N SER A 273 -13.41 -5.88 2.27
CA SER A 273 -12.86 -4.98 1.24
C SER A 273 -11.37 -5.23 0.94
N GLY A 274 -10.72 -6.11 1.71
CA GLY A 274 -9.27 -6.30 1.67
C GLY A 274 -8.57 -5.20 2.46
N GLY A 275 -7.28 -5.38 2.73
CA GLY A 275 -6.57 -4.53 3.67
C GLY A 275 -5.07 -4.48 3.45
N SER A 276 -4.37 -3.60 4.18
CA SER A 276 -4.90 -2.82 5.30
C SER A 276 -5.50 -1.47 4.96
N SER A 277 -5.35 -0.96 3.74
CA SER A 277 -5.95 0.31 3.28
C SER A 277 -7.43 0.14 2.90
N SER A 278 -8.21 -0.50 3.77
CA SER A 278 -9.58 -0.93 3.51
C SER A 278 -10.52 0.24 3.20
N GLY A 279 -10.47 1.30 4.00
CA GLY A 279 -11.36 2.45 3.86
C GLY A 279 -11.02 3.26 2.62
N SER A 280 -9.72 3.41 2.35
CA SER A 280 -9.19 4.07 1.16
C SER A 280 -9.68 3.41 -0.13
N ALA A 281 -9.69 2.07 -0.20
CA ALA A 281 -10.21 1.38 -1.40
C ALA A 281 -11.73 1.43 -1.48
N THR A 282 -12.44 1.16 -0.38
CA THR A 282 -13.92 1.15 -0.38
C THR A 282 -14.50 2.52 -0.76
N ILE A 283 -13.92 3.64 -0.31
CA ILE A 283 -14.44 4.99 -0.62
C ILE A 283 -14.18 5.42 -2.07
N VAL A 284 -13.09 4.93 -2.67
CA VAL A 284 -12.83 5.12 -4.10
C VAL A 284 -13.77 4.24 -4.92
N ALA A 285 -13.94 2.97 -4.52
CA ALA A 285 -14.83 2.02 -5.19
C ALA A 285 -16.31 2.44 -5.14
N SER A 286 -16.73 3.18 -4.10
CA SER A 286 -18.08 3.75 -4.02
C SER A 286 -18.28 5.02 -4.85
N GLY A 287 -17.21 5.54 -5.48
CA GLY A 287 -17.26 6.75 -6.32
C GLY A 287 -17.41 8.06 -5.55
N ILE A 288 -17.22 8.06 -4.23
CA ILE A 288 -17.31 9.27 -3.39
C ILE A 288 -16.10 10.19 -3.62
N VAL A 289 -14.92 9.60 -3.80
CA VAL A 289 -13.68 10.30 -4.16
C VAL A 289 -12.99 9.59 -5.33
N PRO A 290 -12.31 10.32 -6.23
CA PRO A 290 -11.58 9.70 -7.35
C PRO A 290 -10.29 9.00 -6.91
N PHE A 291 -9.71 9.39 -5.77
CA PHE A 291 -8.52 8.75 -5.23
C PHE A 291 -8.39 8.89 -3.71
N ALA A 292 -7.55 8.02 -3.15
CA ALA A 292 -7.10 8.03 -1.77
C ALA A 292 -5.62 7.63 -1.70
N ILE A 293 -4.98 7.89 -0.57
CA ILE A 293 -3.60 7.42 -0.30
C ILE A 293 -3.63 6.20 0.63
N GLY A 294 -2.82 5.20 0.31
CA GLY A 294 -2.61 4.02 1.13
C GLY A 294 -1.12 3.75 1.39
N LEU A 295 -0.88 2.74 2.22
CA LEU A 295 0.45 2.17 2.49
C LEU A 295 0.45 0.67 2.18
N ASP A 296 1.52 0.17 1.57
CA ASP A 296 1.67 -1.22 1.11
C ASP A 296 2.98 -1.83 1.60
N GLY A 297 2.91 -2.60 2.71
CA GLY A 297 4.02 -3.42 3.19
C GLY A 297 3.99 -4.83 2.60
N GLY A 298 2.82 -5.48 2.63
CA GLY A 298 2.60 -6.85 2.15
C GLY A 298 1.41 -6.99 1.21
N GLY A 299 1.11 -5.96 0.43
CA GLY A 299 -0.04 -5.91 -0.48
C GLY A 299 -1.14 -4.93 -0.03
N SER A 300 -0.90 -4.08 0.97
CA SER A 300 -1.95 -3.26 1.59
C SER A 300 -2.54 -2.13 0.74
N ILE A 301 -1.99 -1.85 -0.45
CA ILE A 301 -2.64 -1.04 -1.51
C ILE A 301 -3.26 -1.98 -2.55
N ARG A 302 -2.47 -2.98 -3.00
CA ARG A 302 -2.84 -3.85 -4.12
C ARG A 302 -4.01 -4.79 -3.82
N ILE A 303 -4.02 -5.42 -2.64
CA ILE A 303 -5.07 -6.35 -2.20
C ILE A 303 -6.44 -5.65 -2.11
N PRO A 304 -6.60 -4.56 -1.32
CA PRO A 304 -7.90 -3.89 -1.23
C PRO A 304 -8.35 -3.28 -2.56
N SER A 305 -7.41 -2.84 -3.41
CA SER A 305 -7.74 -2.34 -4.74
C SER A 305 -8.29 -3.44 -5.65
N SER A 306 -7.66 -4.62 -5.65
CA SER A 306 -8.14 -5.79 -6.40
C SER A 306 -9.51 -6.25 -5.93
N TRP A 307 -9.73 -6.34 -4.61
CA TRP A 307 -11.01 -6.80 -4.04
C TRP A 307 -12.13 -5.77 -4.21
N SER A 308 -11.77 -4.48 -4.27
CA SER A 308 -12.73 -3.38 -4.45
C SER A 308 -12.81 -2.87 -5.89
N GLY A 309 -12.23 -3.58 -6.87
CA GLY A 309 -12.36 -3.25 -8.29
C GLY A 309 -11.80 -1.88 -8.70
N VAL A 310 -10.76 -1.39 -8.03
CA VAL A 310 -10.12 -0.09 -8.29
C VAL A 310 -8.62 -0.25 -8.57
N VAL A 311 -7.96 0.82 -9.02
CA VAL A 311 -6.52 0.80 -9.32
C VAL A 311 -5.71 1.10 -8.07
N GLY A 312 -4.79 0.20 -7.72
CA GLY A 312 -3.84 0.39 -6.62
C GLY A 312 -2.40 0.35 -7.12
N LEU A 313 -1.64 1.42 -6.90
CA LEU A 313 -0.24 1.50 -7.31
C LEU A 313 0.68 1.54 -6.08
N ALA A 314 1.44 0.47 -5.88
CA ALA A 314 2.57 0.45 -4.97
C ALA A 314 3.84 0.84 -5.76
N PRO A 315 4.35 2.07 -5.64
CA PRO A 315 5.54 2.47 -6.39
C PRO A 315 6.79 1.81 -5.81
N THR A 316 7.94 1.97 -6.48
CA THR A 316 9.25 1.52 -5.99
C THR A 316 9.52 1.98 -4.55
N PHE A 317 10.13 1.12 -3.74
CA PHE A 317 10.55 1.45 -2.37
C PHE A 317 11.32 2.78 -2.34
N GLY A 318 10.96 3.68 -1.43
CA GLY A 318 11.56 5.01 -1.30
C GLY A 318 11.08 6.08 -2.31
N ARG A 319 10.25 5.73 -3.31
CA ARG A 319 9.71 6.69 -4.30
C ARG A 319 8.91 7.83 -3.67
N VAL A 320 8.08 7.54 -2.68
CA VAL A 320 7.27 8.54 -1.96
C VAL A 320 7.80 8.62 -0.54
N ASN A 321 7.97 9.84 -0.02
CA ASN A 321 8.43 10.04 1.34
C ASN A 321 7.38 9.57 2.35
N ILE A 322 7.78 8.69 3.28
CA ILE A 322 6.95 8.19 4.40
C ILE A 322 7.63 8.40 5.77
N GLU A 323 8.58 9.35 5.87
CA GLU A 323 9.47 9.72 7.01
C GLU A 323 8.81 9.80 8.40
N THR A 324 7.49 9.73 8.43
CA THR A 324 6.63 10.26 9.46
C THR A 324 5.45 9.33 9.80
N THR A 325 5.18 8.32 8.98
CA THR A 325 4.31 7.21 9.35
C THR A 325 4.94 6.54 10.57
N GLY A 326 4.16 6.21 11.60
CA GLY A 326 4.63 5.74 12.92
C GLY A 326 5.47 4.44 12.96
N THR A 327 6.08 4.04 11.84
CA THR A 327 7.06 2.97 11.69
C THR A 327 8.41 3.58 11.26
N PRO A 328 9.28 4.01 12.20
CA PRO A 328 10.51 4.75 11.91
C PRO A 328 11.54 4.04 11.01
N ALA A 329 11.34 2.76 10.68
CA ALA A 329 12.27 1.97 9.87
C ALA A 329 11.61 0.77 9.17
N SER A 330 10.48 0.96 8.49
CA SER A 330 9.92 -0.15 7.69
C SER A 330 10.82 -0.47 6.48
N THR A 331 11.11 -1.75 6.26
CA THR A 331 11.97 -2.18 5.13
C THR A 331 11.22 -2.67 3.91
N VAL A 332 9.89 -2.57 3.94
CA VAL A 332 8.97 -3.14 2.94
C VAL A 332 7.81 -2.22 2.58
N THR A 333 7.60 -1.13 3.31
CA THR A 333 6.42 -0.27 3.13
C THR A 333 6.60 0.72 1.99
N HIS A 334 5.58 0.78 1.15
CA HIS A 334 5.44 1.71 0.04
C HIS A 334 4.26 2.65 0.31
N CYS A 335 4.34 3.91 -0.10
CA CYS A 335 3.18 4.81 -0.13
C CYS A 335 2.77 5.08 -1.56
N GLY A 336 1.48 4.99 -1.84
CA GLY A 336 0.97 5.17 -3.18
C GLY A 336 -0.54 5.39 -3.25
N PRO A 337 -1.04 5.71 -4.46
CA PRO A 337 -2.45 5.98 -4.68
C PRO A 337 -3.27 4.71 -4.82
N ILE A 338 -4.51 4.80 -4.34
CA ILE A 338 -5.65 3.97 -4.73
C ILE A 338 -6.61 4.89 -5.47
N ALA A 339 -6.96 4.60 -6.72
CA ALA A 339 -7.69 5.51 -7.58
C ALA A 339 -8.68 4.80 -8.51
N ALA A 340 -9.66 5.55 -9.00
CA ALA A 340 -10.69 5.06 -9.90
C ALA A 340 -10.11 4.58 -11.24
N THR A 341 -9.04 5.21 -11.73
CA THR A 341 -8.41 4.87 -13.01
C THR A 341 -6.88 4.90 -12.94
N VAL A 342 -6.22 4.30 -13.95
CA VAL A 342 -4.75 4.33 -14.10
C VAL A 342 -4.24 5.77 -14.28
N ALA A 343 -4.99 6.60 -15.02
CA ALA A 343 -4.66 8.01 -15.21
C ALA A 343 -4.71 8.78 -13.89
N ASP A 344 -5.74 8.58 -13.08
CA ASP A 344 -5.86 9.20 -11.75
C ASP A 344 -4.69 8.80 -10.85
N ALA A 345 -4.37 7.50 -10.77
CA ALA A 345 -3.23 6.99 -10.00
C ALA A 345 -1.91 7.66 -10.43
N ALA A 346 -1.70 7.86 -11.72
CA ALA A 346 -0.50 8.50 -12.22
C ALA A 346 -0.42 10.00 -11.93
N HIS A 347 -1.54 10.74 -12.03
CA HIS A 347 -1.59 12.15 -11.63
C HIS A 347 -1.24 12.32 -10.16
N VAL A 348 -1.78 11.46 -9.31
CA VAL A 348 -1.48 11.46 -7.87
C VAL A 348 -0.02 11.10 -7.64
N LEU A 349 0.50 10.03 -8.26
CA LEU A 349 1.91 9.63 -8.14
C LEU A 349 2.88 10.76 -8.53
N ARG A 350 2.57 11.52 -9.58
CA ARG A 350 3.39 12.67 -10.01
C ARG A 350 3.49 13.75 -8.95
N VAL A 351 2.43 13.98 -8.18
CA VAL A 351 2.44 14.97 -7.09
C VAL A 351 3.19 14.41 -5.88
N ILE A 352 2.83 13.22 -5.42
CA ILE A 352 3.39 12.66 -4.18
C ILE A 352 4.84 12.19 -4.34
N GLY A 353 5.26 11.81 -5.56
CA GLY A 353 6.62 11.41 -5.88
C GLY A 353 7.62 12.57 -5.96
N LYS A 354 7.14 13.83 -5.89
CA LYS A 354 7.97 15.04 -5.80
C LYS A 354 8.20 15.52 -4.37
N THR A 355 7.70 14.79 -3.37
CA THR A 355 7.92 15.14 -1.96
C THR A 355 9.39 15.34 -1.68
N GLU A 356 9.83 16.58 -1.52
CA GLU A 356 11.20 16.88 -1.11
C GLU A 356 11.41 16.31 0.27
N HIS A 357 12.61 15.83 0.51
CA HIS A 357 13.01 15.47 1.84
C HIS A 357 14.02 16.48 2.34
N GLN A 358 13.90 16.86 3.60
CA GLN A 358 14.83 17.81 4.22
C GLN A 358 16.21 17.17 4.53
N GLY A 359 16.50 15.99 3.97
CA GLY A 359 17.79 15.29 4.07
C GLY A 359 18.04 14.63 5.42
N THR A 360 17.04 14.62 6.30
CA THR A 360 17.13 14.06 7.66
C THR A 360 16.73 12.59 7.72
N HIS A 361 15.99 12.08 6.73
CA HIS A 361 15.50 10.71 6.76
C HIS A 361 16.49 9.73 6.14
N VAL A 362 16.53 8.51 6.68
CA VAL A 362 17.40 7.43 6.17
C VAL A 362 17.16 7.15 4.69
N TYR A 363 15.92 7.32 4.20
CA TYR A 363 15.59 7.12 2.78
C TYR A 363 16.34 8.09 1.85
N ASP A 364 16.65 9.31 2.29
CA ASP A 364 17.38 10.28 1.47
C ASP A 364 18.85 10.04 1.46
N CYS A 365 19.40 9.74 2.63
CA CYS A 365 20.78 9.31 2.76
C CYS A 365 21.06 8.11 1.84
N LEU A 366 20.06 7.24 1.64
CA LEU A 366 20.21 6.07 0.78
C LEU A 366 20.16 6.38 -0.73
N TYR A 367 19.57 7.49 -1.19
CA TYR A 367 19.70 7.93 -2.59
C TYR A 367 20.92 8.82 -2.84
N GLY A 368 21.58 9.29 -1.77
CA GLY A 368 22.78 10.12 -1.86
C GLY A 368 22.48 11.53 -2.38
N SER A 369 23.55 12.28 -2.71
CA SER A 369 23.44 13.71 -3.07
C SER A 369 22.62 13.99 -4.34
N ARG A 370 22.47 13.01 -5.23
CA ARG A 370 21.67 13.15 -6.47
C ARG A 370 20.17 13.01 -6.23
N GLY A 371 19.78 12.45 -5.08
CA GLY A 371 18.38 12.18 -4.79
C GLY A 371 17.78 11.12 -5.72
N ARG A 372 16.45 11.11 -5.78
CA ARG A 372 15.68 10.09 -6.52
C ARG A 372 15.59 10.45 -8.01
N PRO A 373 15.61 9.45 -8.91
CA PRO A 373 15.31 9.71 -10.33
C PRO A 373 13.94 10.36 -10.45
N PRO A 374 13.72 11.34 -11.33
CA PRO A 374 12.43 12.02 -11.44
C PRO A 374 11.31 11.05 -11.84
N VAL A 375 10.07 11.39 -11.47
CA VAL A 375 8.89 10.60 -11.87
C VAL A 375 8.67 10.78 -13.37
N HIS A 376 8.60 9.66 -14.10
CA HIS A 376 8.29 9.63 -15.52
C HIS A 376 6.86 9.08 -15.75
N LEU A 377 6.05 9.81 -16.50
CA LEU A 377 4.71 9.41 -16.97
C LEU A 377 4.67 9.19 -18.49
N HIS A 378 5.79 8.86 -19.15
CA HIS A 378 5.92 8.69 -20.61
C HIS A 378 4.74 7.97 -21.28
N ALA A 379 4.24 6.88 -20.69
CA ALA A 379 3.17 6.05 -21.26
C ALA A 379 1.78 6.71 -21.22
N LEU A 380 1.62 7.78 -20.45
CA LEU A 380 0.40 8.59 -20.34
C LEU A 380 0.53 9.96 -21.02
N ALA A 381 1.62 10.20 -21.76
CA ALA A 381 1.80 11.43 -22.52
C ALA A 381 2.13 11.17 -23.99
N ALA A 382 2.33 9.90 -24.36
CA ALA A 382 2.60 9.49 -25.73
C ALA A 382 1.61 8.39 -26.12
N PRO A 383 0.97 8.47 -27.32
CA PRO A 383 0.12 7.40 -27.78
C PRO A 383 0.90 6.08 -27.73
N PRO A 384 0.25 4.95 -27.40
CA PRO A 384 0.92 3.65 -27.36
C PRO A 384 1.67 3.49 -28.68
N ARG A 385 3.01 3.34 -28.59
CA ARG A 385 3.84 3.20 -29.79
C ARG A 385 3.28 2.03 -30.57
N LYS A 386 2.71 2.28 -31.75
CA LYS A 386 1.91 1.30 -32.53
C LYS A 386 2.60 -0.05 -32.74
N ASN A 387 3.94 -0.10 -32.65
CA ASN A 387 4.75 -1.30 -32.86
C ASN A 387 5.62 -1.69 -31.63
N ARG A 388 5.38 -1.14 -30.44
CA ARG A 388 6.13 -1.58 -29.24
C ARG A 388 5.46 -2.82 -28.67
N ILE A 389 6.03 -3.98 -28.98
CA ILE A 389 5.68 -5.23 -28.31
C ILE A 389 6.17 -5.14 -26.86
N ILE A 390 5.24 -5.25 -25.91
CA ILE A 390 5.57 -5.36 -24.48
C ILE A 390 5.86 -6.82 -24.20
N LYS A 391 7.00 -7.08 -23.56
CA LYS A 391 7.37 -8.39 -23.05
C LYS A 391 6.86 -8.55 -21.63
N VAL A 392 6.18 -9.65 -21.35
CA VAL A 392 5.63 -9.96 -20.02
C VAL A 392 6.12 -11.32 -19.54
N GLY A 393 6.74 -11.34 -18.37
CA GLY A 393 7.14 -12.57 -17.71
C GLY A 393 5.94 -13.21 -17.00
N VAL A 394 5.72 -14.52 -17.22
CA VAL A 394 4.65 -15.29 -16.54
C VAL A 394 5.23 -16.52 -15.87
N PHE A 395 5.12 -16.59 -14.54
CA PHE A 395 5.35 -17.84 -13.80
C PHE A 395 4.05 -18.65 -13.77
N GLN A 396 3.91 -19.55 -14.74
CA GLN A 396 2.68 -20.28 -15.03
C GLN A 396 2.08 -21.00 -13.81
N ASP A 397 2.87 -21.82 -13.13
CA ASP A 397 2.42 -22.61 -11.96
C ASP A 397 1.91 -21.71 -10.83
N TRP A 398 2.55 -20.56 -10.63
CA TRP A 398 2.14 -19.61 -9.59
C TRP A 398 0.80 -18.96 -9.89
N VAL A 399 0.56 -18.55 -11.14
CA VAL A 399 -0.72 -17.96 -11.54
C VAL A 399 -1.82 -19.03 -11.52
N GLN A 400 -1.54 -20.27 -11.93
CA GLN A 400 -2.49 -21.38 -11.90
C GLN A 400 -2.91 -21.80 -10.49
N HIS A 401 -2.16 -21.40 -9.44
CA HIS A 401 -2.55 -21.64 -8.05
C HIS A 401 -3.70 -20.74 -7.57
N SER A 402 -4.13 -19.74 -8.35
CA SER A 402 -5.31 -18.94 -8.00
C SER A 402 -6.60 -19.74 -8.16
N ASP A 403 -7.70 -19.18 -7.64
CA ASP A 403 -9.04 -19.68 -7.96
C ASP A 403 -9.26 -19.79 -9.49
N PRO A 404 -9.94 -20.83 -10.00
CA PRO A 404 -10.16 -21.02 -11.43
C PRO A 404 -10.80 -19.82 -12.14
N GLU A 405 -11.71 -19.09 -11.48
CA GLU A 405 -12.35 -17.91 -12.08
C GLU A 405 -11.34 -16.76 -12.25
N ILE A 406 -10.45 -16.56 -11.28
CA ILE A 406 -9.38 -15.56 -11.33
C ILE A 406 -8.37 -15.91 -12.44
N TYR A 407 -7.97 -17.17 -12.52
CA TYR A 407 -7.03 -17.65 -13.54
C TYR A 407 -7.60 -17.45 -14.96
N THR A 408 -8.90 -17.73 -15.14
CA THR A 408 -9.60 -17.54 -16.42
C THR A 408 -9.62 -16.07 -16.82
N ALA A 409 -10.03 -15.17 -15.90
CA ALA A 409 -10.05 -13.73 -16.17
C ALA A 409 -8.65 -13.16 -16.48
N TYR A 410 -7.62 -13.64 -15.77
CA TYR A 410 -6.23 -13.30 -16.05
C TYR A 410 -5.82 -13.70 -17.48
N LYS A 411 -6.10 -14.95 -17.87
CA LYS A 411 -5.74 -15.48 -19.19
C LYS A 411 -6.41 -14.69 -20.32
N GLU A 412 -7.72 -14.46 -20.21
CA GLU A 412 -8.46 -13.66 -21.20
C GLU A 412 -7.92 -12.23 -21.32
N THR A 413 -7.51 -11.64 -20.20
CA THR A 413 -6.91 -10.29 -20.22
C THR A 413 -5.56 -10.29 -20.93
N LEU A 414 -4.71 -11.29 -20.65
CA LEU A 414 -3.40 -11.43 -21.28
C LEU A 414 -3.51 -11.62 -22.80
N GLU A 415 -4.48 -12.43 -23.25
CA GLU A 415 -4.77 -12.65 -24.67
C GLU A 415 -5.24 -11.36 -25.36
N LYS A 416 -6.10 -10.56 -24.70
CA LYS A 416 -6.58 -9.27 -25.23
C LYS A 416 -5.46 -8.22 -25.38
N LEU A 417 -4.45 -8.25 -24.52
CA LEU A 417 -3.35 -7.27 -24.55
C LEU A 417 -2.36 -7.50 -25.70
N ASN A 418 -2.33 -8.69 -26.30
CA ASN A 418 -1.44 -9.06 -27.40
C ASN A 418 0.05 -8.75 -27.11
N TRP A 419 0.50 -9.11 -25.91
CA TRP A 419 1.88 -8.96 -25.44
C TRP A 419 2.71 -10.21 -25.73
N GLU A 420 4.04 -10.07 -25.82
CA GLU A 420 4.96 -11.20 -25.95
C GLU A 420 5.15 -11.85 -24.57
N VAL A 421 4.57 -13.04 -24.39
CA VAL A 421 4.60 -13.77 -23.12
C VAL A 421 5.87 -14.63 -23.04
N HIS A 422 6.67 -14.41 -22.00
CA HIS A 422 7.83 -15.23 -21.67
C HIS A 422 7.59 -15.99 -20.37
N HIS A 423 7.67 -17.31 -20.42
CA HIS A 423 7.55 -18.12 -19.21
C HIS A 423 8.86 -18.16 -18.44
N PHE A 424 8.76 -17.99 -17.12
CA PHE A 424 9.91 -18.10 -16.21
C PHE A 424 9.52 -18.86 -14.94
N THR A 425 10.51 -19.22 -14.14
CA THR A 425 10.31 -19.86 -12.84
C THR A 425 11.15 -19.14 -11.80
N LEU A 426 10.57 -18.96 -10.61
CA LEU A 426 11.29 -18.39 -9.46
C LEU A 426 11.65 -19.49 -8.48
N PRO A 427 12.90 -19.52 -7.98
CA PRO A 427 13.31 -20.47 -6.98
C PRO A 427 12.83 -20.07 -5.58
N ASN A 428 12.54 -21.08 -4.75
CA ASN A 428 12.30 -20.95 -3.31
C ASN A 428 11.24 -19.89 -2.92
N MET A 429 10.14 -19.76 -3.67
CA MET A 429 9.08 -18.77 -3.41
C MET A 429 8.51 -18.86 -1.99
N ASN A 430 8.36 -20.07 -1.45
CA ASN A 430 7.92 -20.26 -0.06
C ASN A 430 8.87 -19.61 0.94
N ALA A 431 10.18 -19.76 0.74
CA ALA A 431 11.17 -19.13 1.61
C ALA A 431 11.11 -17.59 1.51
N GLN A 432 10.88 -17.05 0.30
CA GLN A 432 10.71 -15.62 0.09
C GLN A 432 9.44 -15.08 0.80
N ALA A 433 8.31 -15.79 0.65
CA ALA A 433 7.04 -15.43 1.29
C ALA A 433 7.13 -15.46 2.82
N VAL A 434 7.67 -16.54 3.41
CA VAL A 434 7.86 -16.65 4.86
C VAL A 434 8.86 -15.60 5.35
N SER A 435 9.93 -15.32 4.61
CA SER A 435 10.89 -14.26 4.95
C SER A 435 10.21 -12.89 5.04
N HIS A 436 9.35 -12.56 4.09
CA HIS A 436 8.56 -11.33 4.13
C HIS A 436 7.63 -11.29 5.35
N SER A 437 6.83 -12.33 5.57
CA SER A 437 5.89 -12.40 6.70
C SER A 437 6.58 -12.24 8.05
N LEU A 438 7.74 -12.87 8.24
CA LEU A 438 8.52 -12.74 9.47
C LEU A 438 9.15 -11.35 9.59
N ALA A 439 9.74 -10.81 8.52
CA ALA A 439 10.34 -9.47 8.55
C ALA A 439 9.33 -8.39 8.98
N ILE A 440 8.20 -8.31 8.28
CA ILE A 440 7.20 -7.26 8.53
C ILE A 440 6.56 -7.41 9.92
N THR A 441 6.33 -8.65 10.36
CA THR A 441 5.77 -8.92 11.70
C THR A 441 6.76 -8.54 12.81
N CYS A 442 8.05 -8.78 12.60
CA CYS A 442 9.10 -8.34 13.51
C CYS A 442 9.16 -6.81 13.60
N GLU A 443 9.09 -6.12 12.46
CA GLU A 443 9.10 -4.65 12.38
C GLU A 443 7.88 -4.04 13.08
N PHE A 444 6.68 -4.57 12.86
CA PHE A 444 5.47 -4.17 13.59
C PHE A 444 5.65 -4.36 15.09
N SER A 445 6.13 -5.53 15.51
CA SER A 445 6.30 -5.83 16.93
C SER A 445 7.28 -4.88 17.59
N LYS A 446 8.43 -4.61 16.98
CA LYS A 446 9.42 -3.65 17.49
C LYS A 446 8.86 -2.24 17.60
N THR A 447 8.08 -1.83 16.60
CA THR A 447 7.49 -0.50 16.56
C THR A 447 6.43 -0.34 17.63
N ILE A 448 5.61 -1.36 17.87
CA ILE A 448 4.41 -1.27 18.72
C ILE A 448 4.65 -1.86 20.12
N ASP A 449 5.85 -2.38 20.42
CA ASP A 449 6.10 -3.13 21.67
C ASP A 449 5.94 -2.29 22.94
N HIS A 450 6.06 -0.98 22.81
CA HIS A 450 5.91 -0.02 23.90
C HIS A 450 4.44 0.28 24.23
N GLU A 451 3.50 -0.12 23.36
CA GLU A 451 2.08 0.16 23.49
C GLU A 451 1.36 -0.84 24.40
N ASP A 452 0.20 -0.45 24.92
CA ASP A 452 -0.67 -1.35 25.68
C ASP A 452 -1.39 -2.33 24.74
N ILE A 453 -0.71 -3.44 24.45
CA ILE A 453 -1.20 -4.55 23.59
C ILE A 453 -2.59 -5.04 24.04
N GLY A 454 -2.91 -4.94 25.34
CA GLY A 454 -4.20 -5.36 25.87
C GLY A 454 -5.38 -4.58 25.31
N ARG A 455 -5.12 -3.36 24.82
CA ARG A 455 -6.11 -2.47 24.19
C ARG A 455 -6.34 -2.75 22.71
N LEU A 456 -5.51 -3.58 22.08
CA LEU A 456 -5.56 -3.87 20.64
C LEU A 456 -6.63 -4.90 20.28
N GLN A 457 -6.90 -5.07 18.98
CA GLN A 457 -7.79 -6.12 18.50
C GLN A 457 -7.13 -7.51 18.54
N PRO A 458 -7.91 -8.60 18.75
CA PRO A 458 -7.34 -9.93 18.99
C PRO A 458 -6.35 -10.40 17.92
N GLY A 459 -6.65 -10.17 16.64
CA GLY A 459 -5.74 -10.53 15.54
C GLY A 459 -4.39 -9.81 15.62
N THR A 460 -4.42 -8.51 15.89
CA THR A 460 -3.22 -7.68 16.05
C THR A 460 -2.40 -8.13 17.27
N GLN A 461 -3.05 -8.46 18.40
CA GLN A 461 -2.34 -9.02 19.58
C GLN A 461 -1.57 -10.31 19.24
N ILE A 462 -2.19 -11.21 18.47
CA ILE A 462 -1.58 -12.48 18.05
C ILE A 462 -0.39 -12.19 17.12
N GLN A 463 -0.58 -11.33 16.12
CA GLN A 463 0.45 -10.96 15.14
C GLN A 463 1.70 -10.39 15.84
N LEU A 464 1.51 -9.42 16.74
CA LEU A 464 2.62 -8.82 17.50
C LEU A 464 3.29 -9.83 18.44
N GLY A 465 2.51 -10.74 19.03
CA GLY A 465 3.05 -11.84 19.81
C GLY A 465 4.04 -12.69 19.00
N PHE A 466 3.71 -13.03 17.75
CA PHE A 466 4.60 -13.80 16.88
C PHE A 466 5.88 -13.06 16.53
N GLY A 467 5.83 -11.76 16.26
CA GLY A 467 7.02 -11.01 15.88
C GLY A 467 8.05 -10.84 17.01
N ARG A 468 7.62 -10.89 18.28
CA ARG A 468 8.51 -10.93 19.45
C ARG A 468 9.37 -12.19 19.54
N ASP A 469 8.89 -13.29 18.97
CA ASP A 469 9.55 -14.59 19.08
C ASP A 469 10.46 -14.92 17.88
N ILE A 470 10.61 -13.98 16.95
CA ILE A 470 11.56 -14.07 15.86
C ILE A 470 12.96 -13.80 16.41
N SER A 471 13.86 -14.76 16.26
CA SER A 471 15.24 -14.63 16.75
C SER A 471 16.08 -13.69 15.88
N ALA A 472 17.13 -13.10 16.46
CA ALA A 472 18.11 -12.31 15.70
C ALA A 472 18.77 -13.12 14.57
N VAL A 473 18.97 -14.43 14.77
CA VAL A 473 19.51 -15.34 13.74
C VAL A 473 18.53 -15.49 12.58
N GLU A 474 17.23 -15.63 12.85
CA GLU A 474 16.19 -15.66 11.80
C GLU A 474 16.11 -14.32 11.08
N ALA A 475 16.17 -13.20 11.80
CA ALA A 475 16.19 -11.86 11.20
C ALA A 475 17.40 -11.67 10.25
N LEU A 476 18.60 -12.12 10.63
CA LEU A 476 19.79 -12.05 9.78
C LEU A 476 19.68 -12.98 8.56
N ALA A 477 19.18 -14.20 8.76
CA ALA A 477 18.92 -15.14 7.66
C ALA A 477 17.97 -14.55 6.62
N ILE A 478 16.93 -13.84 7.07
CA ILE A 478 16.00 -13.13 6.19
C ILE A 478 16.70 -12.04 5.37
N GLN A 479 17.59 -11.23 5.95
CA GLN A 479 18.29 -10.19 5.17
C GLN A 479 19.28 -10.79 4.17
N ARG A 480 19.92 -11.93 4.48
CA ARG A 480 20.75 -12.67 3.51
C ARG A 480 19.92 -13.20 2.35
N LEU A 481 18.78 -13.82 2.65
CA LEU A 481 17.86 -14.30 1.62
C LEU A 481 17.27 -13.16 0.80
N LYS A 482 16.98 -12.01 1.40
CA LYS A 482 16.53 -10.81 0.67
C LYS A 482 17.59 -10.36 -0.35
N GLY A 483 18.87 -10.30 0.06
CA GLY A 483 19.98 -9.98 -0.84
C GLY A 483 20.08 -10.94 -2.02
N TRP A 484 20.02 -12.24 -1.75
CA TRP A 484 20.00 -13.26 -2.81
C TRP A 484 18.78 -13.16 -3.72
N SER A 485 17.58 -12.98 -3.17
CA SER A 485 16.36 -12.86 -3.97
C SER A 485 16.43 -11.68 -4.94
N LEU A 486 17.02 -10.55 -4.52
CA LEU A 486 17.20 -9.38 -5.39
C LEU A 486 18.11 -9.64 -6.59
N GLU A 487 18.99 -10.65 -6.54
CA GLU A 487 19.80 -11.06 -7.71
C GLU A 487 19.01 -12.00 -8.65
N GLN A 488 17.91 -12.60 -8.18
CA GLN A 488 17.08 -13.51 -8.97
C GLN A 488 15.96 -12.78 -9.74
N TRP A 489 15.51 -11.65 -9.21
CA TRP A 489 14.50 -10.75 -9.79
C TRP A 489 15.17 -9.71 -10.69
#